data_AF-A0A5B9WUG3-F1
#
_entry.id   AF-A0A5B9WUG3-F1
#
_cell.length_a   1.000
_cell.length_b   1.000
_cell.length_c   1.000
_cell.angle_alpha   90.00
_cell.angle_beta   90.00
_cell.angle_gamma   90.00
#
_symmetry.space_group_name_H-M   'P 1'
#
loop_
_entity.id
_entity.type
_entity.pdbx_description
1 polymer ?
#
loop_
_entity_poly.entity_id
_entity_poly.type
_entity_poly.pdbx_seq_one_letter_code
_entity_poly.pdbx_strand_id
1 'polypeptide(L)'
;MAGDTIAIGAKAFYKSTGPVDRKQPLAPAADMAAALVRAFAPGGASAADKTSALSDNASPFSEGFFNNDYQRLKEQDPGKDPNGQRPKAYLNFVLFDDRFNMVDENSGVRQVQAQPDEVQVLGQDKMVIQKSGFLYVYTSNETPQDVYFDEVMVMSMPGPVLEETHYYPFGLTMAGISTKAPNRLENKFLYNGKELQNKEFSNGGGLEWYDYGARFYDQQIGRWHKIDNKAELYFATSSYVYALNQPTNAVDPDGNLVIFVNGNHFGFSAPGSSYWQTTERVKVGERYSGSKYGEQWYSPVYENRNRSFDGAVMAQLGDTHAKYYDGSIGGWHPIGEDKRASATAAGREWYGYQFGKADAKQIIESLARDKNGNIIETIKIVTHSMGGAFGKGLVKALKEYIKENKLEYHVRITLVADFDPYQAGELTADSDIKTMQFIHKNNKNVKGMGWLANETQKGMGEGDVSTNTGTSTDHSIFTFLNEVSKLSEGTYKWDGNKWVKQ
;
A
#
# COMPACT_ATOMS: atom_id res chain seq x y z
N MET A 1 -12.68 5.18 -21.16
CA MET A 1 -11.29 4.91 -20.78
C MET A 1 -10.55 4.34 -21.96
N ALA A 2 -9.22 4.42 -21.99
CA ALA A 2 -8.43 3.71 -23.00
C ALA A 2 -8.78 2.20 -23.03
N GLY A 3 -8.94 1.63 -24.21
CA GLY A 3 -9.33 0.23 -24.43
C GLY A 3 -10.83 -0.06 -24.40
N ASP A 4 -11.69 0.87 -23.96
CA ASP A 4 -13.14 0.72 -24.11
C ASP A 4 -13.52 0.68 -25.60
N THR A 5 -14.46 -0.18 -25.99
CA THR A 5 -15.01 -0.16 -27.35
C THR A 5 -16.35 0.53 -27.35
N ILE A 6 -16.48 1.64 -28.07
CA ILE A 6 -17.72 2.39 -28.19
C ILE A 6 -18.34 2.26 -29.57
N ALA A 7 -19.66 2.25 -29.62
CA ALA A 7 -20.45 2.42 -30.85
C ALA A 7 -21.49 3.50 -30.60
N ILE A 8 -21.65 4.40 -31.56
CA ILE A 8 -22.50 5.58 -31.43
C ILE A 8 -23.54 5.54 -32.55
N GLY A 9 -24.80 5.74 -32.20
CA GLY A 9 -25.91 5.76 -33.13
C GLY A 9 -26.86 6.93 -32.86
N ALA A 10 -27.55 7.38 -33.89
CA ALA A 10 -28.79 8.16 -33.77
C ALA A 10 -29.67 7.88 -34.97
N LYS A 11 -30.99 7.97 -34.78
CA LYS A 11 -31.93 8.12 -35.89
C LYS A 11 -32.02 9.60 -36.26
N ALA A 12 -32.06 9.89 -37.55
CA ALA A 12 -32.27 11.24 -38.07
C ALA A 12 -33.40 11.23 -39.11
N PHE A 13 -34.18 12.31 -39.15
CA PHE A 13 -35.27 12.48 -40.10
C PHE A 13 -35.41 13.95 -40.51
N TYR A 14 -35.55 14.20 -41.80
CA TYR A 14 -35.93 15.51 -42.33
C TYR A 14 -36.86 15.33 -43.53
N LYS A 15 -37.77 16.29 -43.75
CA LYS A 15 -38.72 16.25 -44.86
C LYS A 15 -38.17 16.91 -46.10
N SER A 16 -38.55 16.45 -47.29
CA SER A 16 -38.23 17.15 -48.56
C SER A 16 -38.86 18.54 -48.60
N THR A 17 -40.00 18.70 -47.92
CA THR A 17 -40.75 19.95 -47.75
C THR A 17 -40.89 20.27 -46.26
N GLY A 18 -39.87 20.91 -45.70
CA GLY A 18 -39.86 21.40 -44.31
C GLY A 18 -40.09 22.92 -44.21
N PRO A 19 -40.65 23.44 -43.10
CA PRO A 19 -40.68 24.87 -42.85
C PRO A 19 -39.25 25.43 -42.70
N VAL A 20 -39.03 26.66 -43.19
CA VAL A 20 -37.78 27.41 -43.01
C VAL A 20 -37.95 28.41 -41.86
N ASP A 21 -38.49 27.94 -40.74
CA ASP A 21 -39.01 28.82 -39.67
C ASP A 21 -37.93 29.27 -38.66
N ARG A 22 -36.75 28.65 -38.66
CA ARG A 22 -35.61 29.10 -37.82
C ARG A 22 -34.94 30.35 -38.41
N LYS A 23 -35.39 31.53 -37.96
CA LYS A 23 -34.75 32.83 -38.24
C LYS A 23 -33.33 32.99 -37.66
N GLN A 24 -32.91 32.10 -36.76
CA GLN A 24 -31.51 31.96 -36.35
C GLN A 24 -31.16 30.48 -36.30
N PRO A 25 -29.95 30.08 -36.74
CA PRO A 25 -29.46 28.73 -36.50
C PRO A 25 -29.38 28.46 -34.99
N LEU A 26 -29.51 27.20 -34.59
CA LEU A 26 -29.09 26.79 -33.25
C LEU A 26 -27.61 27.15 -33.06
N ALA A 27 -27.21 27.41 -31.81
CA ALA A 27 -25.81 27.68 -31.49
C ALA A 27 -24.90 26.65 -32.19
N PRO A 28 -23.87 27.07 -32.94
CA PRO A 28 -22.95 26.20 -33.65
C PRO A 28 -22.58 24.94 -32.87
N ALA A 29 -22.39 23.83 -33.56
CA ALA A 29 -22.02 22.54 -32.96
C ALA A 29 -20.87 22.68 -31.96
N ALA A 30 -19.86 23.48 -32.30
CA ALA A 30 -18.72 23.75 -31.46
C ALA A 30 -19.04 24.59 -30.21
N ASP A 31 -20.02 25.50 -30.26
CA ASP A 31 -20.48 26.28 -29.09
C ASP A 31 -21.13 25.35 -28.06
N MET A 32 -21.87 24.33 -28.53
CA MET A 32 -22.45 23.32 -27.64
C MET A 32 -21.36 22.45 -27.00
N ALA A 33 -20.32 22.06 -27.73
CA ALA A 33 -19.17 21.35 -27.16
C ALA A 33 -18.43 22.21 -26.11
N ALA A 34 -18.15 23.48 -26.43
CA ALA A 34 -17.48 24.41 -25.53
C ALA A 34 -18.32 24.72 -24.27
N ALA A 35 -19.65 24.86 -24.42
CA ALA A 35 -20.57 25.03 -23.31
C ALA A 35 -20.62 23.79 -22.40
N LEU A 36 -20.64 22.58 -22.99
CA LEU A 36 -20.68 21.34 -22.22
C LEU A 36 -19.37 21.13 -21.42
N VAL A 37 -18.21 21.42 -22.02
CA VAL A 37 -16.92 21.37 -21.31
C VAL A 37 -16.88 22.37 -20.14
N ARG A 38 -17.39 23.59 -20.32
CA ARG A 38 -17.47 24.59 -19.23
C ARG A 38 -18.39 24.15 -18.08
N ALA A 39 -19.45 23.41 -18.37
CA ALA A 39 -20.38 22.93 -17.34
C ALA A 39 -19.77 21.87 -16.40
N PHE A 40 -18.69 21.19 -16.81
CA PHE A 40 -18.01 20.16 -16.03
C PHE A 40 -16.64 20.58 -15.48
N ALA A 41 -16.18 21.80 -15.75
CA ALA A 41 -14.92 22.32 -15.20
C ALA A 41 -15.08 22.68 -13.70
N PRO A 42 -14.07 22.43 -12.83
CA PRO A 42 -14.15 22.77 -11.41
C PRO A 42 -14.30 24.28 -11.20
N GLY A 43 -15.47 24.70 -10.70
CA GLY A 43 -15.83 26.11 -10.53
C GLY A 43 -17.04 26.59 -11.35
N GLY A 44 -17.71 25.69 -12.09
CA GLY A 44 -18.90 26.02 -12.90
C GLY A 44 -20.06 26.61 -12.09
N ALA A 45 -20.45 27.84 -12.42
CA ALA A 45 -21.69 28.45 -11.95
C ALA A 45 -22.92 27.68 -12.47
N SER A 46 -24.01 27.72 -11.70
CA SER A 46 -25.25 27.01 -12.00
C SER A 46 -25.80 27.33 -13.39
N ALA A 47 -25.81 26.34 -14.28
CA ALA A 47 -26.47 26.38 -15.57
C ALA A 47 -28.00 26.31 -15.42
N ALA A 48 -28.58 27.42 -14.96
CA ALA A 48 -30.01 27.64 -15.00
C ALA A 48 -30.42 28.15 -16.39
N ASP A 49 -31.41 27.47 -16.93
CA ASP A 49 -32.20 27.79 -18.12
C ASP A 49 -31.58 27.71 -19.52
N LYS A 50 -32.44 27.27 -20.44
CA LYS A 50 -32.21 27.34 -21.88
C LYS A 50 -32.32 28.82 -22.28
N THR A 51 -31.45 29.26 -23.19
CA THR A 51 -31.37 30.66 -23.69
C THR A 51 -30.74 31.68 -22.72
N SER A 52 -29.41 31.63 -22.60
CA SER A 52 -28.62 32.83 -22.31
C SER A 52 -27.39 32.88 -23.22
N ALA A 53 -27.18 34.02 -23.87
CA ALA A 53 -25.97 34.28 -24.64
C ALA A 53 -24.83 34.56 -23.65
N LEU A 54 -23.89 33.62 -23.53
CA LEU A 54 -22.79 33.73 -22.58
C LEU A 54 -21.65 34.55 -23.18
N SER A 55 -21.38 35.69 -22.54
CA SER A 55 -20.36 36.67 -22.90
C SER A 55 -18.94 36.10 -22.96
N ASP A 56 -18.12 36.74 -23.80
CA ASP A 56 -16.71 36.40 -24.00
C ASP A 56 -15.92 36.17 -22.72
N ASN A 57 -15.51 34.92 -22.55
CA ASN A 57 -14.32 34.54 -21.81
C ASN A 57 -13.71 33.38 -22.59
N ALA A 58 -12.79 33.71 -23.49
CA ALA A 58 -12.07 32.74 -24.29
C ALA A 58 -11.13 31.93 -23.39
N SER A 59 -11.42 30.65 -23.24
CA SER A 59 -10.40 29.70 -22.78
C SER A 59 -9.50 29.38 -23.98
N PRO A 60 -8.17 29.22 -23.82
CA PRO A 60 -7.31 28.75 -24.90
C PRO A 60 -7.79 27.44 -25.55
N PHE A 61 -8.51 26.61 -24.80
CA PHE A 61 -9.22 25.42 -25.29
C PHE A 61 -10.19 25.72 -26.45
N SER A 62 -10.94 26.82 -26.35
CA SER A 62 -12.03 27.09 -27.30
C SER A 62 -11.50 27.62 -28.64
N GLU A 63 -10.53 28.54 -28.65
CA GLU A 63 -9.98 29.08 -29.91
C GLU A 63 -9.32 28.04 -30.82
N GLY A 64 -8.61 27.05 -30.25
CA GLY A 64 -7.98 25.98 -31.02
C GLY A 64 -9.02 25.07 -31.70
N PHE A 65 -9.99 24.61 -30.91
CA PHE A 65 -11.04 23.71 -31.38
C PHE A 65 -11.96 24.37 -32.41
N PHE A 66 -12.33 25.64 -32.21
CA PHE A 66 -13.20 26.41 -33.11
C PHE A 66 -12.60 26.60 -34.50
N ASN A 67 -11.33 27.01 -34.57
CA ASN A 67 -10.75 27.49 -35.82
C ASN A 67 -10.30 26.36 -36.76
N ASN A 68 -9.83 25.23 -36.21
CA ASN A 68 -9.17 24.18 -37.01
C ASN A 68 -9.78 22.78 -36.82
N ASP A 69 -10.03 22.37 -35.57
CA ASP A 69 -10.33 20.96 -35.28
C ASP A 69 -11.71 20.51 -35.75
N TYR A 70 -12.77 21.27 -35.43
CA TYR A 70 -14.13 20.89 -35.85
C TYR A 70 -14.32 20.92 -37.39
N GLN A 71 -13.59 21.76 -38.11
CA GLN A 71 -13.60 21.75 -39.58
C GLN A 71 -12.84 20.51 -40.12
N ARG A 72 -11.68 20.17 -39.54
CA ARG A 72 -10.94 18.94 -39.87
C ARG A 72 -11.80 17.68 -39.70
N LEU A 73 -12.58 17.58 -38.62
CA LEU A 73 -13.50 16.46 -38.41
C LEU A 73 -14.58 16.35 -39.49
N LYS A 74 -15.13 17.47 -39.97
CA LYS A 74 -16.09 17.49 -41.09
C LYS A 74 -15.45 17.13 -42.43
N GLU A 75 -14.20 17.54 -42.66
CA GLU A 75 -13.44 17.17 -43.86
C GLU A 75 -13.07 15.68 -43.90
N GLN A 76 -12.92 15.06 -42.73
CA GLN A 76 -12.60 13.64 -42.54
C GLN A 76 -13.83 12.72 -42.52
N ASP A 77 -15.07 13.23 -42.43
CA ASP A 77 -16.29 12.39 -42.43
C ASP A 77 -16.39 11.58 -43.74
N PRO A 78 -16.40 10.23 -43.67
CA PRO A 78 -16.61 9.37 -44.84
C PRO A 78 -17.95 9.63 -45.55
N GLY A 79 -18.95 10.15 -44.81
CA GLY A 79 -20.28 10.48 -45.31
C GLY A 79 -20.45 11.90 -45.87
N LYS A 80 -19.40 12.72 -45.85
CA LYS A 80 -19.48 14.17 -46.19
C LYS A 80 -20.16 14.43 -47.52
N ASP A 81 -20.92 15.52 -47.58
CA ASP A 81 -21.54 15.99 -48.82
C ASP A 81 -20.64 17.02 -49.55
N PRO A 82 -19.88 16.61 -50.60
CA PRO A 82 -19.02 17.54 -51.34
C PRO A 82 -19.81 18.58 -52.16
N ASN A 83 -21.11 18.38 -52.37
CA ASN A 83 -21.95 19.24 -53.20
C ASN A 83 -22.81 20.22 -52.39
N GLY A 84 -22.87 20.07 -51.06
CA GLY A 84 -23.61 20.97 -50.16
C GLY A 84 -25.14 20.99 -50.37
N GLN A 85 -25.70 19.89 -50.87
CA GLN A 85 -27.12 19.70 -51.18
C GLN A 85 -27.94 19.10 -50.02
N ARG A 86 -27.27 18.52 -49.02
CA ARG A 86 -27.88 17.90 -47.83
C ARG A 86 -27.90 18.88 -46.65
N PRO A 87 -28.80 18.69 -45.68
CA PRO A 87 -28.72 19.46 -44.44
C PRO A 87 -27.36 19.28 -43.76
N LYS A 88 -26.76 20.40 -43.32
CA LYS A 88 -25.62 20.47 -42.41
C LYS A 88 -26.07 20.14 -40.98
N ALA A 89 -26.62 18.95 -40.81
CA ALA A 89 -27.03 18.40 -39.53
C ALA A 89 -26.25 17.13 -39.27
N TYR A 90 -25.69 17.02 -38.07
CA TYR A 90 -24.64 16.07 -37.74
C TYR A 90 -24.91 15.38 -36.41
N LEU A 91 -24.62 14.08 -36.35
CA LEU A 91 -24.27 13.41 -35.10
C LEU A 91 -22.77 13.63 -34.88
N ASN A 92 -22.42 14.41 -33.87
CA ASN A 92 -21.04 14.74 -33.52
C ASN A 92 -20.58 13.86 -32.36
N PHE A 93 -19.34 13.41 -32.42
CA PHE A 93 -18.68 12.71 -31.33
C PHE A 93 -17.24 13.20 -31.22
N VAL A 94 -16.85 13.71 -30.06
CA VAL A 94 -15.50 14.25 -29.85
C VAL A 94 -14.94 13.67 -28.57
N LEU A 95 -13.81 12.98 -28.67
CA LEU A 95 -13.04 12.54 -27.51
C LEU A 95 -11.99 13.60 -27.18
N PHE A 96 -12.01 14.09 -25.96
CA PHE A 96 -10.90 14.84 -25.38
C PHE A 96 -10.16 13.95 -24.40
N ASP A 97 -8.82 13.98 -24.42
CA ASP A 97 -8.02 13.34 -23.38
C ASP A 97 -8.17 14.06 -22.04
N ASP A 98 -7.66 13.44 -20.97
CA ASP A 98 -7.74 13.98 -19.61
C ASP A 98 -7.12 15.38 -19.43
N ARG A 99 -6.32 15.86 -20.39
CA ARG A 99 -5.76 17.22 -20.43
C ARG A 99 -6.55 18.17 -21.35
N PHE A 100 -7.76 17.77 -21.76
CA PHE A 100 -8.64 18.44 -22.71
C PHE A 100 -8.03 18.65 -24.11
N ASN A 101 -7.09 17.80 -24.55
CA ASN A 101 -6.65 17.81 -25.96
C ASN A 101 -7.54 16.89 -26.78
N MET A 102 -7.95 17.29 -27.98
CA MET A 102 -8.75 16.41 -28.84
C MET A 102 -7.96 15.16 -29.25
N VAL A 103 -8.65 14.03 -29.34
CA VAL A 103 -8.12 12.75 -29.82
C VAL A 103 -8.76 12.48 -31.18
N ASP A 104 -8.05 12.84 -32.25
CA ASP A 104 -8.52 12.76 -33.63
C ASP A 104 -9.04 11.35 -33.98
N GLU A 105 -8.35 10.29 -33.55
CA GLU A 105 -8.68 8.89 -33.89
C GLU A 105 -10.01 8.39 -33.29
N ASN A 106 -10.58 9.12 -32.32
CA ASN A 106 -11.87 8.83 -31.69
C ASN A 106 -12.86 9.99 -31.79
N SER A 107 -12.58 10.96 -32.66
CA SER A 107 -13.42 12.13 -32.89
C SER A 107 -13.92 12.15 -34.33
N GLY A 108 -15.08 12.75 -34.57
CA GLY A 108 -15.66 12.80 -35.89
C GLY A 108 -17.10 13.30 -35.89
N VAL A 109 -17.67 13.33 -37.10
CA VAL A 109 -19.08 13.63 -37.33
C VAL A 109 -19.70 12.58 -38.25
N ARG A 110 -21.02 12.53 -38.27
CA ARG A 110 -21.82 11.89 -39.31
C ARG A 110 -22.90 12.83 -39.78
N GLN A 111 -22.78 13.33 -41.01
CA GLN A 111 -23.82 14.12 -41.65
C GLN A 111 -25.04 13.26 -42.01
N VAL A 112 -26.24 13.86 -42.01
CA VAL A 112 -27.43 13.23 -42.62
C VAL A 112 -27.22 12.88 -44.10
N GLN A 113 -27.82 11.76 -44.50
CA GLN A 113 -27.78 11.22 -45.86
C GLN A 113 -28.72 12.00 -46.80
N ALA A 114 -28.65 11.72 -48.10
CA ALA A 114 -29.30 12.52 -49.14
C ALA A 114 -30.83 12.36 -49.21
N GLN A 115 -31.37 11.29 -48.63
CA GLN A 115 -32.76 10.87 -48.81
C GLN A 115 -33.68 11.54 -47.79
N PRO A 116 -34.50 12.54 -48.17
CA PRO A 116 -35.54 13.06 -47.31
C PRO A 116 -36.69 12.06 -47.12
N ASP A 117 -37.56 12.36 -46.17
CA ASP A 117 -38.85 11.67 -45.90
C ASP A 117 -38.73 10.20 -45.46
N GLU A 118 -37.53 9.70 -45.22
CA GLU A 118 -37.26 8.40 -44.58
C GLU A 118 -36.41 8.54 -43.30
N VAL A 119 -36.52 7.56 -42.39
CA VAL A 119 -35.72 7.53 -41.16
C VAL A 119 -34.34 7.00 -41.48
N GLN A 120 -33.34 7.85 -41.31
CA GLN A 120 -31.93 7.54 -41.53
C GLN A 120 -31.27 7.07 -40.24
N VAL A 121 -30.30 6.16 -40.34
CA VAL A 121 -29.45 5.77 -39.19
C VAL A 121 -28.06 6.37 -39.39
N LEU A 122 -27.66 7.22 -38.45
CA LEU A 122 -26.31 7.78 -38.38
C LEU A 122 -25.51 6.93 -37.39
N GLY A 123 -24.45 6.29 -37.88
CA GLY A 123 -23.65 5.36 -37.09
C GLY A 123 -22.14 5.63 -37.17
N GLN A 124 -21.49 5.54 -36.03
CA GLN A 124 -20.06 5.26 -35.93
C GLN A 124 -19.90 3.81 -35.50
N ASP A 125 -19.31 3.00 -36.38
CA ASP A 125 -18.94 1.61 -36.10
C ASP A 125 -18.03 1.51 -34.87
N LYS A 126 -17.99 0.31 -34.28
CA LYS A 126 -17.21 -0.02 -33.09
C LYS A 126 -15.77 0.52 -33.19
N MET A 127 -15.44 1.51 -32.38
CA MET A 127 -14.08 2.06 -32.27
C MET A 127 -13.54 1.88 -30.86
N VAL A 128 -12.26 1.50 -30.78
CA VAL A 128 -11.53 1.38 -29.52
C VAL A 128 -11.03 2.76 -29.12
N ILE A 129 -11.35 3.19 -27.91
CA ILE A 129 -10.87 4.42 -27.30
C ILE A 129 -9.35 4.32 -27.09
N GLN A 130 -8.59 5.24 -27.67
CA GLN A 130 -7.12 5.25 -27.65
C GLN A 130 -6.55 5.91 -26.39
N LYS A 131 -7.28 6.86 -25.79
CA LYS A 131 -6.88 7.58 -24.58
C LYS A 131 -8.02 7.70 -23.58
N SER A 132 -7.70 7.71 -22.30
CA SER A 132 -8.63 8.08 -21.24
C SER A 132 -8.99 9.57 -21.32
N GLY A 133 -10.20 9.91 -20.86
CA GLY A 133 -10.81 11.22 -21.02
C GLY A 133 -12.31 11.19 -21.31
N PHE A 134 -12.81 12.26 -21.93
CA PHE A 134 -14.23 12.60 -22.00
C PHE A 134 -14.77 12.55 -23.43
N LEU A 135 -15.76 11.70 -23.68
CA LEU A 135 -16.47 11.61 -24.97
C LEU A 135 -17.73 12.48 -24.95
N TYR A 136 -17.77 13.48 -25.82
CA TYR A 136 -18.91 14.37 -26.03
C TYR A 136 -19.69 13.90 -27.26
N VAL A 137 -20.88 13.33 -27.05
CA VAL A 137 -21.81 12.95 -28.14
C VAL A 137 -22.99 13.90 -28.14
N TYR A 138 -23.20 14.60 -29.25
CA TYR A 138 -24.27 15.59 -29.38
C TYR A 138 -24.71 15.78 -30.83
N THR A 139 -25.99 16.11 -31.02
CA THR A 139 -26.56 16.38 -32.34
C THR A 139 -26.51 17.89 -32.61
N SER A 140 -26.16 18.27 -33.84
CA SER A 140 -26.17 19.67 -34.28
C SER A 140 -26.99 19.82 -35.55
N ASN A 141 -27.58 21.00 -35.73
CA ASN A 141 -28.22 21.40 -36.98
C ASN A 141 -27.82 22.84 -37.30
N GLU A 142 -26.88 22.97 -38.24
CA GLU A 142 -26.35 24.24 -38.74
C GLU A 142 -27.21 24.80 -39.90
N THR A 143 -28.39 24.20 -40.19
CA THR A 143 -29.30 24.65 -41.26
C THR A 143 -30.60 25.27 -40.76
N PRO A 144 -31.23 26.13 -41.58
CA PRO A 144 -32.58 26.62 -41.32
C PRO A 144 -33.69 25.54 -41.38
N GLN A 145 -33.43 24.40 -42.03
CA GLN A 145 -34.39 23.31 -42.18
C GLN A 145 -34.44 22.46 -40.92
N ASP A 146 -35.64 22.09 -40.48
CA ASP A 146 -35.77 21.18 -39.34
C ASP A 146 -35.28 19.76 -39.68
N VAL A 147 -34.31 19.31 -38.89
CA VAL A 147 -33.80 17.94 -38.84
C VAL A 147 -34.07 17.44 -37.42
N TYR A 148 -34.82 16.36 -37.31
CA TYR A 148 -35.15 15.71 -36.05
C TYR A 148 -34.16 14.58 -35.79
N PHE A 149 -33.68 14.50 -34.56
CA PHE A 149 -32.85 13.39 -34.09
C PHE A 149 -33.59 12.67 -32.97
N ASP A 150 -33.55 11.35 -33.00
CA ASP A 150 -34.16 10.49 -31.99
C ASP A 150 -33.24 9.27 -31.72
N GLU A 151 -33.50 8.55 -30.63
CA GLU A 151 -32.73 7.36 -30.22
C GLU A 151 -31.20 7.56 -30.27
N VAL A 152 -30.72 8.72 -29.80
CA VAL A 152 -29.28 8.95 -29.64
C VAL A 152 -28.73 7.96 -28.61
N MET A 153 -27.93 7.01 -29.09
CA MET A 153 -27.44 5.88 -28.33
C MET A 153 -25.92 5.85 -28.32
N VAL A 154 -25.35 5.70 -27.12
CA VAL A 154 -23.92 5.47 -26.93
C VAL A 154 -23.77 4.12 -26.25
N MET A 155 -23.44 3.09 -27.03
CA MET A 155 -23.08 1.79 -26.48
C MET A 155 -21.60 1.82 -26.11
N SER A 156 -21.31 1.82 -24.81
CA SER A 156 -19.98 1.52 -24.31
C SER A 156 -19.88 0.04 -23.92
N MET A 157 -18.95 -0.67 -24.54
CA MET A 157 -18.50 -1.99 -24.09
C MET A 157 -17.17 -1.76 -23.34
N PRO A 158 -17.14 -1.90 -22.01
CA PRO A 158 -15.92 -1.69 -21.23
C PRO A 158 -14.79 -2.59 -21.73
N GLY A 159 -13.60 -2.01 -21.85
CA GLY A 159 -12.38 -2.73 -22.16
C GLY A 159 -11.92 -3.63 -21.02
N PRO A 160 -10.75 -4.29 -21.17
CA PRO A 160 -10.13 -5.03 -20.07
C PRO A 160 -9.57 -4.11 -18.97
N VAL A 161 -9.39 -2.81 -19.26
CA VAL A 161 -8.93 -1.80 -18.29
C VAL A 161 -10.09 -1.43 -17.38
N LEU A 162 -9.88 -1.54 -16.06
CA LEU A 162 -10.90 -1.23 -15.05
C LEU A 162 -10.68 0.12 -14.35
N GLU A 163 -9.43 0.60 -14.33
CA GLU A 163 -9.01 1.81 -13.65
C GLU A 163 -7.65 2.27 -14.19
N GLU A 164 -7.45 3.58 -14.26
CA GLU A 164 -6.18 4.24 -14.54
C GLU A 164 -6.02 5.38 -13.51
N THR A 165 -4.97 5.34 -12.69
CA THR A 165 -4.76 6.33 -11.62
C THR A 165 -3.37 6.94 -11.71
N HIS A 166 -3.31 8.27 -11.73
CA HIS A 166 -2.08 9.06 -11.78
C HIS A 166 -1.85 9.76 -10.44
N TYR A 167 -0.58 9.94 -10.04
CA TYR A 167 -0.22 10.50 -8.73
C TYR A 167 0.80 11.64 -8.85
N TYR A 168 0.68 12.65 -7.98
CA TYR A 168 1.79 13.55 -7.66
C TYR A 168 2.95 12.77 -7.02
N PRO A 169 4.19 13.29 -6.98
CA PRO A 169 5.36 12.55 -6.49
C PRO A 169 5.23 11.96 -5.08
N PHE A 170 4.44 12.58 -4.20
CA PHE A 170 4.14 12.10 -2.84
C PHE A 170 2.82 11.30 -2.74
N GLY A 171 2.23 10.84 -3.84
CA GLY A 171 1.12 9.87 -3.85
C GLY A 171 -0.29 10.44 -3.83
N LEU A 172 -0.47 11.77 -3.84
CA LEU A 172 -1.79 12.39 -3.98
C LEU A 172 -2.33 12.07 -5.38
N THR A 173 -3.55 11.55 -5.46
CA THR A 173 -4.20 11.20 -6.73
C THR A 173 -4.52 12.45 -7.55
N MET A 174 -4.11 12.46 -8.82
CA MET A 174 -4.47 13.48 -9.80
C MET A 174 -5.89 13.20 -10.31
N ALA A 175 -6.91 13.55 -9.52
CA ALA A 175 -8.31 13.21 -9.79
C ALA A 175 -8.82 13.71 -11.15
N GLY A 176 -8.30 14.85 -11.65
CA GLY A 176 -8.68 15.39 -12.97
C GLY A 176 -8.16 14.59 -14.17
N ILE A 177 -7.22 13.66 -13.97
CA ILE A 177 -6.66 12.80 -15.03
C ILE A 177 -6.65 11.31 -14.69
N SER A 178 -7.43 10.90 -13.69
CA SER A 178 -7.56 9.50 -13.28
C SER A 178 -8.97 9.01 -13.61
N THR A 179 -9.11 7.82 -14.19
CA THR A 179 -10.40 7.30 -14.66
C THR A 179 -10.71 5.93 -14.07
N LYS A 180 -11.99 5.65 -13.83
CA LYS A 180 -12.49 4.39 -13.26
C LYS A 180 -13.70 3.88 -14.02
N ALA A 181 -13.81 2.57 -14.19
CA ALA A 181 -14.95 1.94 -14.82
C ALA A 181 -16.23 2.09 -13.95
N PRO A 182 -17.38 2.48 -14.52
CA PRO A 182 -18.64 2.50 -13.77
C PRO A 182 -19.08 1.08 -13.36
N ASN A 183 -19.78 0.98 -12.23
CA ASN A 183 -20.34 -0.27 -11.68
C ASN A 183 -19.31 -1.41 -11.48
N ARG A 184 -18.05 -1.08 -11.17
CA ARG A 184 -17.02 -2.04 -10.73
C ARG A 184 -16.73 -1.90 -9.24
N LEU A 185 -16.09 -2.91 -8.65
CA LEU A 185 -15.58 -2.82 -7.29
C LEU A 185 -14.56 -1.69 -7.21
N GLU A 186 -14.59 -0.94 -6.11
CA GLU A 186 -13.57 0.04 -5.78
C GLU A 186 -12.23 -0.66 -5.54
N ASN A 187 -11.22 -0.31 -6.33
CA ASN A 187 -9.85 -0.65 -6.00
C ASN A 187 -9.35 0.27 -4.88
N LYS A 188 -8.88 -0.34 -3.80
CA LYS A 188 -8.26 0.37 -2.67
C LYS A 188 -6.74 0.38 -2.73
N PHE A 189 -6.11 -0.52 -3.47
CA PHE A 189 -4.65 -0.63 -3.57
C PHE A 189 -4.16 0.31 -4.67
N LEU A 190 -3.64 1.46 -4.27
CA LEU A 190 -3.36 2.58 -5.16
C LEU A 190 -1.86 2.93 -5.12
N TYR A 191 -1.45 4.08 -4.55
CA TYR A 191 -0.05 4.51 -4.54
C TYR A 191 0.87 3.47 -3.87
N ASN A 192 1.97 3.12 -4.55
CA ASN A 192 2.93 2.07 -4.16
C ASN A 192 2.30 0.70 -3.78
N GLY A 193 1.10 0.41 -4.30
CA GLY A 193 0.37 -0.83 -3.98
C GLY A 193 -0.12 -0.91 -2.53
N LYS A 194 -0.23 0.22 -1.83
CA LYS A 194 -0.73 0.31 -0.45
C LYS A 194 -2.23 0.61 -0.43
N GLU A 195 -2.93 0.14 0.61
CA GLU A 195 -4.38 0.36 0.74
C GLU A 195 -4.65 1.81 1.15
N LEU A 196 -5.47 2.52 0.37
CA LEU A 196 -6.05 3.79 0.75
C LEU A 196 -7.19 3.54 1.74
N GLN A 197 -7.05 4.09 2.95
CA GLN A 197 -8.12 4.18 3.94
C GLN A 197 -9.03 5.35 3.57
N ASN A 198 -10.22 5.04 3.07
CA ASN A 198 -11.29 6.00 2.77
C ASN A 198 -12.66 5.52 3.27
N LYS A 199 -13.59 6.49 3.43
CA LYS A 199 -15.01 6.26 3.76
C LYS A 199 -15.29 5.58 5.11
N GLU A 200 -14.37 5.65 6.08
CA GLU A 200 -14.55 5.06 7.41
C GLU A 200 -15.64 5.73 8.26
N PHE A 201 -15.93 7.01 8.00
CA PHE A 201 -16.88 7.79 8.79
C PHE A 201 -18.31 7.58 8.31
N SER A 202 -19.27 7.67 9.23
CA SER A 202 -20.70 7.42 8.97
C SER A 202 -21.37 8.39 7.98
N ASN A 203 -20.67 9.45 7.59
CA ASN A 203 -21.07 10.40 6.54
C ASN A 203 -20.49 10.07 5.15
N GLY A 204 -19.71 8.98 5.01
CA GLY A 204 -19.06 8.57 3.77
C GLY A 204 -17.72 9.25 3.47
N GLY A 205 -17.18 10.07 4.39
CA GLY A 205 -15.80 10.57 4.33
C GLY A 205 -14.83 9.63 5.05
N GLY A 206 -13.52 9.82 4.84
CA GLY A 206 -12.49 9.00 5.48
C GLY A 206 -11.25 9.78 5.91
N LEU A 207 -10.20 9.04 6.26
CA LEU A 207 -8.89 9.61 6.58
C LEU A 207 -8.11 10.00 5.31
N GLU A 208 -8.31 9.29 4.20
CA GLU A 208 -7.62 9.46 2.92
C GLU A 208 -6.09 9.23 3.01
N TRP A 209 -5.69 8.27 3.87
CA TRP A 209 -4.29 7.93 4.16
C TRP A 209 -3.91 6.55 3.63
N TYR A 210 -2.64 6.37 3.27
CA TYR A 210 -2.13 5.08 2.83
C TYR A 210 -1.58 4.25 3.99
N ASP A 211 -1.97 2.99 4.06
CA ASP A 211 -1.43 2.05 5.05
C ASP A 211 -0.14 1.37 4.54
N TYR A 212 0.99 1.67 5.19
CA TYR A 212 2.28 1.01 4.94
C TYR A 212 2.59 -0.07 6.01
N GLY A 213 1.60 -0.50 6.79
CA GLY A 213 1.70 -1.51 7.86
C GLY A 213 2.32 -0.95 9.14
N ALA A 214 3.55 -0.45 9.05
CA ALA A 214 4.22 0.17 10.19
C ALA A 214 3.65 1.56 10.54
N ARG A 215 3.12 2.29 9.55
CA ARG A 215 2.71 3.70 9.65
C ARG A 215 1.63 4.04 8.62
N PHE A 216 0.72 4.96 8.98
CA PHE A 216 -0.11 5.67 8.01
C PHE A 216 0.65 6.84 7.40
N TYR A 217 0.57 6.92 6.07
CA TYR A 217 1.20 7.92 5.24
C TYR A 217 0.17 8.93 4.72
N ASP A 218 0.37 10.21 5.01
CA ASP A 218 -0.36 11.28 4.35
C ASP A 218 0.26 11.57 2.99
N GLN A 219 -0.54 11.40 1.96
CA GLN A 219 -0.18 11.81 0.62
C GLN A 219 -0.39 13.33 0.39
N GLN A 220 -1.24 14.01 1.18
CA GLN A 220 -1.54 15.45 1.01
C GLN A 220 -0.38 16.32 1.47
N ILE A 221 0.25 15.96 2.59
CA ILE A 221 1.44 16.64 3.13
C ILE A 221 2.75 15.87 2.87
N GLY A 222 2.67 14.69 2.27
CA GLY A 222 3.83 13.86 1.95
C GLY A 222 4.66 13.49 3.18
N ARG A 223 4.01 13.24 4.32
CA ARG A 223 4.61 12.91 5.63
C ARG A 223 3.98 11.65 6.19
N TRP A 224 4.67 11.02 7.13
CA TRP A 224 4.04 10.07 8.04
C TRP A 224 3.18 10.81 9.08
N HIS A 225 2.08 10.21 9.54
CA HIS A 225 1.33 10.71 10.69
C HIS A 225 1.94 10.34 12.04
N LYS A 226 3.01 9.55 12.03
CA LYS A 226 3.79 9.15 13.22
C LYS A 226 5.27 9.33 12.96
N ILE A 227 6.00 9.58 14.03
CA ILE A 227 7.47 9.58 14.09
C ILE A 227 7.99 8.28 13.48
N ASP A 228 9.00 8.37 12.62
CA ASP A 228 9.70 7.23 12.06
C ASP A 228 10.31 6.43 13.21
N ASN A 229 9.95 5.17 13.24
CA ASN A 229 10.49 4.20 14.14
C ASN A 229 12.03 4.07 13.99
N LYS A 230 12.58 4.41 12.83
CA LYS A 230 14.02 4.48 12.55
C LYS A 230 14.55 5.91 12.41
N ALA A 231 13.88 6.92 12.99
CA ALA A 231 14.31 8.31 12.90
C ALA A 231 15.77 8.53 13.33
N GLU A 232 16.25 7.77 14.31
CA GLU A 232 17.64 7.79 14.77
C GLU A 232 18.65 7.25 13.74
N LEU A 233 18.22 6.49 12.72
CA LEU A 233 19.10 6.11 11.61
C LEU A 233 19.28 7.24 10.59
N TYR A 234 18.50 8.31 10.70
CA TYR A 234 18.43 9.41 9.73
C TYR A 234 18.57 10.80 10.42
N PHE A 235 19.57 10.93 11.31
CA PHE A 235 19.83 12.08 12.19
C PHE A 235 19.71 13.49 11.57
N ALA A 236 19.93 13.64 10.27
CA ALA A 236 19.86 14.93 9.56
C ALA A 236 18.47 15.23 8.94
N THR A 237 17.46 14.42 9.20
CA THR A 237 16.12 14.54 8.61
C THR A 237 15.01 14.52 9.66
N SER A 238 13.85 15.09 9.32
CA SER A 238 12.67 15.06 10.20
C SER A 238 12.20 13.62 10.39
N SER A 239 11.86 13.24 11.62
CA SER A 239 11.29 11.92 11.90
C SER A 239 9.95 11.68 11.19
N TYR A 240 9.27 12.67 10.65
CA TYR A 240 8.05 12.47 9.86
C TYR A 240 8.32 12.33 8.36
N VAL A 241 9.59 12.21 7.94
CA VAL A 241 9.99 12.19 6.52
C VAL A 241 9.59 10.90 5.81
N TYR A 242 8.85 11.04 4.72
CA TYR A 242 8.64 9.95 3.77
C TYR A 242 9.80 9.87 2.77
N ALA A 243 10.35 8.68 2.56
CA ALA A 243 11.39 8.36 1.57
C ALA A 243 12.56 9.37 1.53
N LEU A 244 12.98 9.92 2.67
CA LEU A 244 14.02 10.96 2.79
C LEU A 244 13.80 12.20 1.87
N ASN A 245 12.54 12.56 1.60
CA ASN A 245 12.10 13.57 0.62
C ASN A 245 12.40 13.23 -0.87
N GLN A 246 12.70 11.98 -1.20
CA GLN A 246 13.01 11.53 -2.58
C GLN A 246 12.03 10.43 -3.06
N PRO A 247 10.71 10.65 -3.05
CA PRO A 247 9.71 9.60 -3.31
C PRO A 247 9.68 9.08 -4.76
N THR A 248 10.37 9.74 -5.69
CA THR A 248 10.58 9.24 -7.06
C THR A 248 11.72 8.22 -7.16
N ASN A 249 12.61 8.19 -6.16
CA ASN A 249 13.87 7.42 -6.19
C ASN A 249 13.94 6.37 -5.06
N ALA A 250 13.08 6.46 -4.05
CA ALA A 250 13.04 5.57 -2.90
C ALA A 250 11.58 5.28 -2.48
N VAL A 251 11.35 4.05 -2.03
CA VAL A 251 10.08 3.55 -1.49
C VAL A 251 10.39 2.87 -0.15
N ASP A 252 9.50 3.01 0.83
CA ASP A 252 9.57 2.30 2.12
C ASP A 252 8.72 1.00 2.03
N PRO A 253 9.34 -0.20 1.91
CA PRO A 253 8.58 -1.39 1.52
C PRO A 253 7.85 -2.08 2.69
N ASP A 254 8.57 -2.54 3.74
CA ASP A 254 8.04 -3.20 4.97
C ASP A 254 8.95 -3.12 6.23
N GLY A 255 10.28 -3.28 6.08
CA GLY A 255 11.27 -3.22 7.18
C GLY A 255 12.24 -4.39 7.50
N ASN A 256 12.74 -5.24 6.55
CA ASN A 256 13.82 -6.31 6.65
C ASN A 256 13.38 -7.76 7.07
N LEU A 257 14.26 -8.80 7.23
CA LEU A 257 13.95 -10.01 8.08
C LEU A 257 14.97 -11.13 8.55
N VAL A 258 15.63 -10.96 9.72
CA VAL A 258 15.65 -11.95 10.85
C VAL A 258 14.62 -11.46 11.85
N ILE A 259 13.73 -12.30 12.38
CA ILE A 259 12.62 -11.77 13.18
C ILE A 259 12.99 -11.64 14.65
N PHE A 260 13.49 -10.48 15.06
CA PHE A 260 13.62 -10.17 16.49
C PHE A 260 12.29 -9.63 17.04
N VAL A 261 11.58 -10.44 17.82
CA VAL A 261 10.30 -10.08 18.43
C VAL A 261 10.51 -9.66 19.89
N ASN A 262 10.57 -8.35 20.12
CA ASN A 262 11.02 -7.74 21.36
C ASN A 262 10.13 -8.07 22.56
N GLY A 263 10.75 -8.10 23.74
CA GLY A 263 10.08 -8.16 25.03
C GLY A 263 9.72 -6.79 25.59
N ASN A 264 9.15 -6.76 26.80
CA ASN A 264 8.75 -5.52 27.48
C ASN A 264 9.92 -4.52 27.60
N HIS A 265 9.68 -3.24 27.28
CA HIS A 265 10.67 -2.16 27.29
C HIS A 265 10.08 -0.84 27.85
N PHE A 266 10.96 0.10 28.18
CA PHE A 266 10.61 1.40 28.75
C PHE A 266 10.78 2.52 27.71
N GLY A 267 9.75 2.75 26.89
CA GLY A 267 9.69 3.90 25.98
C GLY A 267 8.91 3.62 24.69
N PHE A 268 8.81 4.62 23.83
CA PHE A 268 8.30 4.48 22.46
C PHE A 268 9.38 4.03 21.47
N SER A 269 10.47 3.43 21.98
CA SER A 269 11.54 2.91 21.13
C SER A 269 10.95 1.90 20.17
N ALA A 270 11.21 2.14 18.90
CA ALA A 270 10.71 1.34 17.81
C ALA A 270 11.08 -0.14 17.88
N PRO A 271 10.47 -0.97 17.01
CA PRO A 271 11.14 -2.16 16.50
C PRO A 271 12.58 -1.82 16.09
N GLY A 272 13.57 -2.28 16.89
CA GLY A 272 14.99 -2.06 16.60
C GLY A 272 15.96 -2.82 17.50
N SER A 273 17.23 -2.79 17.07
CA SER A 273 18.37 -3.41 17.74
C SER A 273 18.67 -2.83 19.12
N SER A 274 18.20 -1.61 19.43
CA SER A 274 18.39 -0.96 20.74
C SER A 274 17.84 -1.76 21.92
N TYR A 275 16.86 -2.63 21.72
CA TYR A 275 16.39 -3.58 22.75
C TYR A 275 17.40 -4.69 23.04
N TRP A 276 18.14 -5.09 22.01
CA TRP A 276 19.05 -6.25 22.01
C TRP A 276 20.52 -5.84 22.20
N GLN A 277 20.79 -4.54 22.31
CA GLN A 277 22.13 -3.97 22.49
C GLN A 277 22.20 -3.12 23.76
N THR A 278 23.32 -3.18 24.47
CA THR A 278 23.57 -2.39 25.68
C THR A 278 25.06 -2.12 25.89
N THR A 279 25.40 -1.22 26.81
CA THR A 279 26.78 -0.91 27.19
C THR A 279 26.96 -1.16 28.68
N GLU A 280 27.81 -2.13 29.04
CA GLU A 280 28.15 -2.45 30.43
C GLU A 280 29.36 -1.63 30.89
N ARG A 281 29.30 -1.07 32.11
CA ARG A 281 30.43 -0.37 32.73
C ARG A 281 31.22 -1.34 33.62
N VAL A 282 32.32 -1.87 33.09
CA VAL A 282 33.16 -2.85 33.78
C VAL A 282 34.30 -2.13 34.50
N LYS A 283 34.53 -2.42 35.79
CA LYS A 283 35.71 -1.92 36.52
C LYS A 283 36.95 -2.69 36.02
N VAL A 284 37.88 -1.99 35.40
CA VAL A 284 39.10 -2.59 34.80
C VAL A 284 40.36 -2.35 35.63
N GLY A 285 40.28 -1.53 36.67
CA GLY A 285 41.37 -1.30 37.60
C GLY A 285 41.07 -0.16 38.56
N GLU A 286 42.12 0.36 39.17
CA GLU A 286 42.06 1.54 40.05
C GLU A 286 43.27 2.42 39.75
N ARG A 287 43.07 3.74 39.78
CA ARG A 287 44.16 4.72 39.60
C ARG A 287 44.43 5.43 40.91
N TYR A 288 45.70 5.53 41.28
CA TYR A 288 46.12 6.35 42.41
C TYR A 288 45.62 7.79 42.22
N SER A 289 44.96 8.32 43.24
CA SER A 289 44.25 9.60 43.20
C SER A 289 44.76 10.61 44.23
N GLY A 290 45.83 10.25 44.95
CA GLY A 290 46.50 11.08 45.94
C GLY A 290 46.63 10.39 47.29
N SER A 291 47.25 11.09 48.24
CA SER A 291 47.34 10.67 49.64
C SER A 291 47.12 11.86 50.56
N LYS A 292 46.53 11.64 51.73
CA LYS A 292 46.35 12.69 52.75
C LYS A 292 46.41 12.04 54.13
N TYR A 293 47.16 12.64 55.05
CA TYR A 293 47.48 12.09 56.38
C TYR A 293 48.07 10.66 56.38
N GLY A 294 48.78 10.26 55.31
CA GLY A 294 49.44 8.96 55.19
C GLY A 294 48.58 7.86 54.54
N GLU A 295 47.27 8.04 54.45
CA GLU A 295 46.37 7.14 53.71
C GLU A 295 46.39 7.47 52.22
N GLN A 296 46.41 6.43 51.38
CA GLN A 296 46.41 6.51 49.91
C GLN A 296 45.02 6.22 49.36
N TRP A 297 44.53 7.08 48.47
CA TRP A 297 43.21 6.95 47.85
C TRP A 297 43.33 6.52 46.40
N TYR A 298 42.48 5.58 45.98
CA TYR A 298 42.42 5.09 44.61
C TYR A 298 41.01 5.30 44.06
N SER A 299 40.91 5.80 42.83
CA SER A 299 39.64 5.93 42.11
C SER A 299 39.45 4.70 41.21
N PRO A 300 38.27 4.07 41.20
CA PRO A 300 37.99 2.99 40.26
C PRO A 300 38.04 3.49 38.81
N VAL A 301 38.72 2.74 37.96
CA VAL A 301 38.76 2.96 36.50
C VAL A 301 37.75 2.02 35.86
N TYR A 302 36.85 2.58 35.06
CA TYR A 302 35.83 1.83 34.34
C TYR A 302 36.08 1.90 32.83
N GLU A 303 35.82 0.79 32.16
CA GLU A 303 35.73 0.68 30.71
C GLU A 303 34.27 0.42 30.32
N ASN A 304 33.82 1.04 29.24
CA ASN A 304 32.51 0.78 28.65
C ASN A 304 32.65 -0.36 27.64
N ARG A 305 31.96 -1.48 27.85
CA ARG A 305 31.97 -2.63 26.95
C ARG A 305 30.58 -2.81 26.34
N ASN A 306 30.50 -2.72 25.02
CA ASN A 306 29.25 -2.97 24.30
C ASN A 306 28.93 -4.47 24.31
N ARG A 307 27.65 -4.80 24.50
CA ARG A 307 27.10 -6.16 24.45
C ARG A 307 25.93 -6.14 23.49
N SER A 308 25.98 -6.99 22.48
CA SER A 308 24.96 -7.10 21.43
C SER A 308 24.48 -8.54 21.42
N PHE A 309 23.25 -8.75 21.90
CA PHE A 309 22.61 -10.06 21.93
C PHE A 309 22.12 -10.45 20.54
N ASP A 310 21.49 -9.51 19.84
CA ASP A 310 21.17 -9.63 18.41
C ASP A 310 22.41 -9.99 17.60
N GLY A 311 23.52 -9.28 17.76
CA GLY A 311 24.80 -9.56 17.10
C GLY A 311 25.37 -10.93 17.45
N ALA A 312 25.25 -11.37 18.70
CA ALA A 312 25.67 -12.72 19.10
C ALA A 312 24.79 -13.81 18.46
N VAL A 313 23.47 -13.62 18.41
CA VAL A 313 22.51 -14.52 17.78
C VAL A 313 22.74 -14.60 16.26
N MET A 314 22.90 -13.44 15.62
CA MET A 314 23.21 -13.33 14.20
C MET A 314 24.55 -14.00 13.86
N ALA A 315 25.57 -13.85 14.70
CA ALA A 315 26.86 -14.51 14.53
C ALA A 315 26.79 -16.04 14.75
N GLN A 316 26.01 -16.52 15.72
CA GLN A 316 25.81 -17.95 15.99
C GLN A 316 25.05 -18.65 14.85
N LEU A 317 24.01 -18.01 14.33
CA LEU A 317 23.14 -18.55 13.28
C LEU A 317 23.66 -18.27 11.85
N GLY A 318 24.67 -17.41 11.71
CA GLY A 318 25.26 -17.06 10.41
C GLY A 318 24.38 -16.17 9.52
N ASP A 319 23.47 -15.39 10.11
CA ASP A 319 22.54 -14.50 9.39
C ASP A 319 22.47 -13.12 10.06
N THR A 320 22.63 -12.06 9.27
CA THR A 320 22.72 -10.66 9.72
C THR A 320 21.56 -9.75 9.29
N HIS A 321 20.51 -10.26 8.63
CA HIS A 321 19.50 -9.42 7.94
C HIS A 321 18.27 -9.02 8.78
N ALA A 322 18.47 -8.61 10.03
CA ALA A 322 17.42 -8.38 11.02
C ALA A 322 16.32 -7.34 10.69
N LYS A 323 15.05 -7.76 10.87
CA LYS A 323 13.92 -6.90 11.26
C LYS A 323 13.76 -7.00 12.76
N TYR A 324 12.95 -6.09 13.27
CA TYR A 324 12.55 -6.08 14.65
C TYR A 324 11.03 -5.88 14.64
N TYR A 325 10.34 -6.53 15.57
CA TYR A 325 8.91 -6.31 15.84
C TYR A 325 8.78 -6.03 17.33
N ASP A 326 7.90 -5.10 17.69
CA ASP A 326 7.56 -4.91 19.10
C ASP A 326 6.54 -5.96 19.55
N GLY A 327 7.06 -7.11 19.99
CA GLY A 327 6.25 -8.16 20.60
C GLY A 327 5.63 -7.78 21.95
N SER A 328 6.04 -6.67 22.55
CA SER A 328 5.45 -6.12 23.77
C SER A 328 4.23 -5.22 23.49
N ILE A 329 4.05 -4.75 22.26
CA ILE A 329 2.91 -3.91 21.81
C ILE A 329 2.84 -2.61 22.64
N GLY A 330 3.96 -1.92 22.84
CA GLY A 330 4.10 -0.67 23.61
C GLY A 330 4.70 -0.79 25.02
N GLY A 331 5.25 -1.95 25.39
CA GLY A 331 5.90 -2.17 26.68
C GLY A 331 4.99 -1.91 27.88
N TRP A 332 5.48 -1.13 28.86
CA TRP A 332 4.72 -0.73 30.05
C TRP A 332 3.56 0.23 29.76
N HIS A 333 3.48 0.81 28.56
CA HIS A 333 2.41 1.68 28.11
C HIS A 333 1.82 1.12 26.81
N PRO A 334 1.13 -0.03 26.87
CA PRO A 334 0.71 -0.75 25.67
C PRO A 334 -0.21 0.10 24.79
N ILE A 335 -0.01 -0.02 23.47
CA ILE A 335 -0.68 0.80 22.45
C ILE A 335 -2.03 0.15 22.14
N GLY A 336 -3.11 0.73 22.67
CA GLY A 336 -4.49 0.30 22.41
C GLY A 336 -5.45 0.63 23.55
N GLU A 337 -6.75 0.68 23.27
CA GLU A 337 -7.76 0.98 24.28
C GLU A 337 -7.99 -0.19 25.26
N ASP A 338 -7.98 -1.44 24.78
CA ASP A 338 -8.10 -2.61 25.65
C ASP A 338 -6.75 -3.12 26.17
N LYS A 339 -6.33 -2.49 27.27
CA LYS A 339 -5.15 -2.88 28.06
C LYS A 339 -5.18 -4.33 28.58
N ARG A 340 -6.33 -5.04 28.50
CA ARG A 340 -6.48 -6.43 28.95
C ARG A 340 -6.02 -7.42 27.87
N ALA A 341 -6.26 -7.14 26.59
CA ALA A 341 -5.86 -8.02 25.49
C ALA A 341 -4.32 -8.16 25.42
N SER A 342 -3.59 -7.04 25.53
CA SER A 342 -2.13 -7.01 25.62
C SER A 342 -1.57 -7.61 26.92
N ALA A 343 -2.40 -7.92 27.92
CA ALA A 343 -1.98 -8.56 29.16
C ALA A 343 -2.10 -10.10 29.13
N THR A 344 -2.38 -10.71 27.97
CA THR A 344 -2.55 -12.16 27.83
C THR A 344 -1.76 -12.75 26.67
N ALA A 345 -1.31 -14.00 26.80
CA ALA A 345 -0.68 -14.78 25.74
C ALA A 345 -1.56 -14.87 24.48
N ALA A 346 -2.83 -15.28 24.63
CA ALA A 346 -3.75 -15.45 23.50
C ALA A 346 -4.02 -14.15 22.73
N GLY A 347 -4.13 -13.02 23.43
CA GLY A 347 -4.24 -11.71 22.78
C GLY A 347 -2.97 -11.36 21.98
N ARG A 348 -1.79 -11.59 22.56
CA ARG A 348 -0.51 -11.34 21.88
C ARG A 348 -0.28 -12.24 20.67
N GLU A 349 -0.64 -13.52 20.75
CA GLU A 349 -0.61 -14.45 19.61
C GLU A 349 -1.54 -13.97 18.49
N TRP A 350 -2.76 -13.55 18.82
CA TRP A 350 -3.68 -13.00 17.83
C TRP A 350 -3.09 -11.78 17.11
N TYR A 351 -2.49 -10.83 17.83
CA TYR A 351 -1.81 -9.68 17.21
C TYR A 351 -0.66 -10.12 16.30
N GLY A 352 0.22 -11.01 16.78
CA GLY A 352 1.34 -11.49 15.97
C GLY A 352 0.92 -12.19 14.68
N TYR A 353 -0.22 -12.89 14.70
CA TYR A 353 -0.81 -13.49 13.50
C TYR A 353 -1.33 -12.45 12.51
N GLN A 354 -1.99 -11.38 12.97
CA GLN A 354 -2.41 -10.31 12.06
C GLN A 354 -1.21 -9.60 11.40
N PHE A 355 -0.18 -9.27 12.19
CA PHE A 355 1.07 -8.69 11.66
C PHE A 355 1.76 -9.63 10.66
N GLY A 356 1.81 -10.94 10.96
CA GLY A 356 2.39 -11.93 10.08
C GLY A 356 1.64 -12.06 8.76
N LYS A 357 0.30 -11.98 8.76
CA LYS A 357 -0.50 -12.07 7.53
C LYS A 357 -0.28 -10.87 6.61
N ALA A 358 -0.10 -9.68 7.17
CA ALA A 358 0.18 -8.48 6.41
C ALA A 358 1.56 -8.57 5.73
N ASP A 359 2.60 -8.92 6.49
CA ASP A 359 3.98 -8.85 6.01
C ASP A 359 4.42 -10.10 5.23
N ALA A 360 3.78 -11.27 5.42
CA ALA A 360 4.25 -12.58 4.93
C ALA A 360 4.69 -12.62 3.45
N LYS A 361 3.94 -11.96 2.56
CA LYS A 361 4.32 -11.85 1.14
C LYS A 361 5.72 -11.26 1.00
N GLN A 362 5.92 -10.12 1.61
CA GLN A 362 7.12 -9.33 1.41
C GLN A 362 8.33 -9.93 2.13
N ILE A 363 8.09 -10.49 3.31
CA ILE A 363 9.03 -11.36 4.02
C ILE A 363 9.62 -12.40 3.06
N ILE A 364 8.76 -13.07 2.30
CA ILE A 364 9.15 -14.15 1.37
C ILE A 364 9.74 -13.63 0.05
N GLU A 365 9.31 -12.45 -0.42
CA GLU A 365 9.93 -11.78 -1.56
C GLU A 365 11.33 -11.27 -1.24
N SER A 366 11.61 -10.90 0.02
CA SER A 366 12.92 -10.45 0.47
C SER A 366 13.96 -11.57 0.65
N LEU A 367 13.52 -12.84 0.70
CA LEU A 367 14.41 -14.00 0.87
C LEU A 367 15.37 -14.19 -0.32
N ALA A 368 16.64 -14.40 -0.01
CA ALA A 368 17.71 -14.59 -0.97
C ALA A 368 17.51 -15.83 -1.86
N ARG A 369 17.91 -15.68 -3.13
CA ARG A 369 17.73 -16.67 -4.20
C ARG A 369 19.05 -17.04 -4.85
N ASP A 370 19.15 -18.30 -5.31
CA ASP A 370 20.26 -18.73 -6.14
C ASP A 370 20.20 -18.11 -7.55
N LYS A 371 21.25 -18.32 -8.34
CA LYS A 371 21.35 -17.88 -9.74
C LYS A 371 20.27 -18.44 -10.68
N ASN A 372 19.45 -19.41 -10.22
CA ASN A 372 18.36 -20.02 -10.96
C ASN A 372 16.98 -19.53 -10.44
N GLY A 373 16.94 -18.63 -9.46
CA GLY A 373 15.73 -18.07 -8.86
C GLY A 373 15.16 -18.85 -7.66
N ASN A 374 15.77 -19.97 -7.27
CA ASN A 374 15.33 -20.78 -6.13
C ASN A 374 15.61 -20.05 -4.82
N ILE A 375 14.63 -19.98 -3.92
CA ILE A 375 14.85 -19.48 -2.56
C ILE A 375 15.84 -20.42 -1.85
N ILE A 376 16.90 -19.84 -1.29
CA ILE A 376 17.93 -20.56 -0.53
C ILE A 376 17.97 -20.12 0.94
N GLU A 377 17.39 -18.97 1.26
CA GLU A 377 17.32 -18.43 2.63
C GLU A 377 16.19 -19.05 3.47
N THR A 378 16.47 -19.21 4.76
CA THR A 378 15.55 -19.76 5.77
C THR A 378 15.09 -18.65 6.70
N ILE A 379 13.87 -18.75 7.24
CA ILE A 379 13.35 -17.79 8.23
C ILE A 379 13.69 -18.28 9.64
N LYS A 380 14.31 -17.41 10.44
CA LYS A 380 14.57 -17.63 11.87
C LYS A 380 13.83 -16.56 12.69
N ILE A 381 13.14 -16.99 13.75
CA ILE A 381 12.34 -16.14 14.63
C ILE A 381 12.92 -16.21 16.03
N VAL A 382 13.27 -15.07 16.60
CA VAL A 382 13.95 -14.93 17.90
C VAL A 382 13.12 -13.98 18.76
N THR A 383 12.58 -14.48 19.86
CA THR A 383 11.64 -13.74 20.69
C THR A 383 12.18 -13.56 22.11
N HIS A 384 11.71 -12.54 22.82
CA HIS A 384 11.97 -12.41 24.25
C HIS A 384 10.70 -12.02 25.01
N SER A 385 10.49 -12.57 26.21
CA SER A 385 9.42 -12.16 27.11
C SER A 385 8.05 -12.22 26.44
N MET A 386 7.29 -11.12 26.49
CA MET A 386 5.99 -10.94 25.83
C MET A 386 6.02 -11.21 24.32
N GLY A 387 7.19 -11.09 23.67
CA GLY A 387 7.36 -11.39 22.25
C GLY A 387 7.21 -12.87 21.89
N GLY A 388 7.36 -13.81 22.83
CA GLY A 388 7.16 -15.24 22.55
C GLY A 388 5.75 -15.57 22.09
N ALA A 389 4.75 -15.00 22.77
CA ALA A 389 3.35 -15.17 22.41
C ALA A 389 3.05 -14.59 21.02
N PHE A 390 3.53 -13.38 20.75
CA PHE A 390 3.41 -12.73 19.44
C PHE A 390 4.10 -13.55 18.33
N GLY A 391 5.29 -14.08 18.59
CA GLY A 391 6.04 -14.91 17.65
C GLY A 391 5.26 -16.14 17.18
N LYS A 392 4.45 -16.78 18.04
CA LYS A 392 3.62 -17.93 17.63
C LYS A 392 2.58 -17.58 16.56
N GLY A 393 1.92 -16.43 16.72
CA GLY A 393 0.97 -15.94 15.72
C GLY A 393 1.66 -15.65 14.39
N LEU A 394 2.82 -14.98 14.45
CA LEU A 394 3.63 -14.62 13.30
C LEU A 394 4.07 -15.87 12.50
N VAL A 395 4.54 -16.91 13.20
CA VAL A 395 4.88 -18.23 12.62
C VAL A 395 3.68 -18.81 11.87
N LYS A 396 2.51 -18.84 12.51
CA LYS A 396 1.29 -19.42 11.94
C LYS A 396 0.90 -18.74 10.64
N ALA A 397 0.89 -17.41 10.62
CA ALA A 397 0.55 -16.63 9.43
C ALA A 397 1.53 -16.86 8.27
N LEU A 398 2.83 -16.93 8.55
CA LEU A 398 3.85 -17.24 7.56
C LEU A 398 3.65 -18.65 6.97
N LYS A 399 3.39 -19.67 7.81
CA LYS A 399 3.11 -21.04 7.33
C LYS A 399 1.87 -21.09 6.43
N GLU A 400 0.81 -20.37 6.77
CA GLU A 400 -0.41 -20.29 5.95
C GLU A 400 -0.11 -19.66 4.58
N TYR A 401 0.57 -18.52 4.52
CA TYR A 401 0.92 -17.85 3.27
C TYR A 401 1.82 -18.72 2.37
N ILE A 402 2.84 -19.37 2.94
CA ILE A 402 3.75 -20.28 2.21
C ILE A 402 2.94 -21.39 1.52
N LYS A 403 1.96 -21.95 2.22
CA LYS A 403 1.08 -23.01 1.70
C LYS A 403 0.13 -22.52 0.63
N GLU A 404 -0.54 -21.39 0.84
CA GLU A 404 -1.48 -20.81 -0.13
C GLU A 404 -0.81 -20.49 -1.48
N ASN A 405 0.46 -20.07 -1.45
CA ASN A 405 1.24 -19.70 -2.63
C ASN A 405 2.06 -20.87 -3.23
N LYS A 406 1.90 -22.10 -2.72
CA LYS A 406 2.61 -23.31 -3.17
C LYS A 406 4.14 -23.20 -3.06
N LEU A 407 4.62 -22.54 -2.00
CA LEU A 407 6.03 -22.27 -1.74
C LEU A 407 6.64 -23.23 -0.71
N GLU A 408 5.92 -24.26 -0.26
CA GLU A 408 6.34 -25.16 0.82
C GLU A 408 7.67 -25.88 0.54
N TYR A 409 7.96 -26.18 -0.72
CA TYR A 409 9.26 -26.76 -1.11
C TYR A 409 10.41 -25.75 -0.98
N HIS A 410 10.13 -24.46 -1.22
CA HIS A 410 11.14 -23.40 -1.39
C HIS A 410 11.40 -22.57 -0.13
N VAL A 411 10.36 -22.31 0.69
CA VAL A 411 10.46 -21.47 1.90
C VAL A 411 10.37 -22.36 3.15
N ARG A 412 11.27 -22.12 4.10
CA ARG A 412 11.31 -22.86 5.38
C ARG A 412 11.52 -21.91 6.55
N ILE A 413 10.66 -22.04 7.56
CA ILE A 413 10.94 -21.52 8.91
C ILE A 413 11.69 -22.63 9.64
N THR A 414 12.95 -22.38 10.00
CA THR A 414 13.85 -23.44 10.48
C THR A 414 14.10 -23.40 11.98
N LEU A 415 13.87 -22.24 12.62
CA LEU A 415 14.03 -22.04 14.05
C LEU A 415 13.03 -21.00 14.59
N VAL A 416 12.41 -21.33 15.71
CA VAL A 416 11.79 -20.38 16.65
C VAL A 416 12.54 -20.47 17.97
N ALA A 417 13.16 -19.38 18.43
CA ALA A 417 13.91 -19.33 19.67
C ALA A 417 13.26 -18.35 20.65
N ASP A 418 12.64 -18.87 21.71
CA ASP A 418 11.91 -18.07 22.70
C ASP A 418 12.71 -17.92 23.98
N PHE A 419 13.13 -16.70 24.29
CA PHE A 419 13.85 -16.36 25.51
C PHE A 419 12.88 -15.83 26.58
N ASP A 420 12.81 -16.52 27.71
CA ASP A 420 11.99 -16.22 28.89
C ASP A 420 10.53 -15.83 28.57
N PRO A 421 9.79 -16.62 27.76
CA PRO A 421 8.52 -16.18 27.20
C PRO A 421 7.42 -15.97 28.25
N TYR A 422 6.68 -14.87 28.12
CA TYR A 422 5.57 -14.52 29.01
C TYR A 422 4.41 -15.51 28.90
N GLN A 423 3.90 -16.00 30.04
CA GLN A 423 2.82 -17.00 30.11
C GLN A 423 3.12 -18.23 29.22
N ALA A 424 4.36 -18.72 29.26
CA ALA A 424 4.83 -19.80 28.41
C ALA A 424 3.94 -21.05 28.44
N GLY A 425 3.35 -21.41 29.59
CA GLY A 425 2.45 -22.57 29.70
C GLY A 425 1.17 -22.45 28.86
N GLU A 426 0.81 -21.26 28.39
CA GLU A 426 -0.30 -21.06 27.44
C GLU A 426 0.12 -21.11 25.97
N LEU A 427 1.43 -21.01 25.68
CA LEU A 427 1.95 -21.10 24.32
C LEU A 427 2.14 -22.55 23.89
N THR A 428 2.02 -22.79 22.59
CA THR A 428 2.29 -24.10 21.97
C THR A 428 3.41 -23.97 20.95
N ALA A 429 4.39 -24.88 21.01
CA ALA A 429 5.43 -25.01 20.00
C ALA A 429 4.84 -25.63 18.72
N ASP A 430 5.17 -25.06 17.56
CA ASP A 430 4.75 -25.62 16.27
C ASP A 430 5.52 -26.94 16.02
N SER A 431 4.78 -28.03 15.82
CA SER A 431 5.37 -29.37 15.72
C SER A 431 6.24 -29.57 14.48
N ASP A 432 5.97 -28.84 13.39
CA ASP A 432 6.75 -28.91 12.15
C ASP A 432 8.04 -28.07 12.22
N ILE A 433 8.23 -27.22 13.23
CA ILE A 433 9.39 -26.32 13.36
C ILE A 433 10.22 -26.67 14.61
N LYS A 434 11.54 -26.48 14.56
CA LYS A 434 12.41 -26.54 15.73
C LYS A 434 12.12 -25.31 16.60
N THR A 435 11.44 -25.54 17.73
CA THR A 435 11.29 -24.51 18.76
C THR A 435 12.33 -24.76 19.85
N MET A 436 13.06 -23.73 20.27
CA MET A 436 13.96 -23.76 21.42
C MET A 436 13.45 -22.75 22.45
N GLN A 437 13.39 -23.14 23.72
CA GLN A 437 12.99 -22.25 24.81
C GLN A 437 14.13 -22.07 25.81
N PHE A 438 14.33 -20.85 26.28
CA PHE A 438 15.31 -20.52 27.32
C PHE A 438 14.57 -19.89 28.51
N ILE A 439 14.82 -20.32 29.73
CA ILE A 439 14.16 -19.83 30.97
C ILE A 439 15.15 -19.77 32.14
N HIS A 440 14.86 -19.05 33.22
CA HIS A 440 15.72 -19.04 34.42
C HIS A 440 15.38 -20.16 35.41
N LYS A 441 16.32 -20.46 36.31
CA LYS A 441 16.12 -21.41 37.41
C LYS A 441 15.52 -20.72 38.65
N ASN A 442 14.31 -21.12 39.03
CA ASN A 442 13.57 -20.83 40.28
C ASN A 442 12.86 -19.46 40.41
N ASN A 443 11.61 -19.52 40.86
CA ASN A 443 10.61 -18.44 40.87
C ASN A 443 10.88 -17.26 41.82
N LYS A 444 11.80 -17.40 42.79
CA LYS A 444 11.98 -16.42 43.90
C LYS A 444 13.06 -15.39 43.66
N ASN A 445 13.92 -15.63 42.68
CA ASN A 445 15.09 -14.78 42.47
C ASN A 445 14.72 -13.51 41.71
N VAL A 446 13.85 -13.58 40.70
CA VAL A 446 13.60 -12.43 39.82
C VAL A 446 12.86 -11.29 40.53
N LYS A 447 13.51 -10.11 40.62
CA LYS A 447 12.96 -8.93 41.29
C LYS A 447 11.70 -8.41 40.56
N GLY A 448 10.53 -8.70 41.12
CA GLY A 448 9.26 -8.07 40.76
C GLY A 448 8.33 -8.87 39.83
N MET A 449 8.83 -9.80 39.01
CA MET A 449 7.99 -10.54 38.03
C MET A 449 8.31 -12.05 37.87
N GLY A 450 9.09 -12.66 38.76
CA GLY A 450 9.62 -14.04 38.62
C GLY A 450 8.65 -15.22 38.51
N TRP A 451 7.34 -14.98 38.58
CA TRP A 451 6.29 -15.97 38.43
C TRP A 451 5.66 -16.00 37.03
N LEU A 452 6.04 -15.10 36.12
CA LEU A 452 5.35 -14.88 34.83
C LEU A 452 5.98 -15.54 33.59
N ALA A 453 7.18 -16.14 33.70
CA ALA A 453 7.97 -16.55 32.52
C ALA A 453 8.70 -17.91 32.62
N ASN A 454 8.75 -18.53 33.80
CA ASN A 454 9.52 -19.75 34.05
C ASN A 454 8.73 -21.06 33.82
N GLU A 455 7.72 -21.02 32.96
CA GLU A 455 6.92 -22.20 32.56
C GLU A 455 7.46 -22.81 31.26
N THR A 456 7.20 -24.08 31.01
CA THR A 456 7.53 -24.73 29.73
C THR A 456 6.36 -24.63 28.78
N GLN A 457 6.61 -24.31 27.51
CA GLN A 457 5.56 -24.27 26.48
C GLN A 457 4.97 -25.66 26.20
N LYS A 458 3.70 -25.71 25.81
CA LYS A 458 3.03 -26.95 25.36
C LYS A 458 3.72 -27.47 24.10
N GLY A 459 3.93 -28.79 24.01
CA GLY A 459 4.53 -29.45 22.84
C GLY A 459 6.06 -29.35 22.73
N MET A 460 6.77 -28.82 23.73
CA MET A 460 8.24 -28.82 23.77
C MET A 460 8.80 -30.24 23.97
N GLY A 461 9.87 -30.58 23.23
CA GLY A 461 10.59 -31.84 23.38
C GLY A 461 11.59 -31.85 24.54
N GLU A 462 11.98 -33.04 24.97
CA GLU A 462 13.06 -33.22 25.94
C GLU A 462 14.40 -32.74 25.32
N GLY A 463 15.02 -31.73 25.92
CA GLY A 463 16.22 -31.06 25.38
C GLY A 463 15.95 -29.78 24.57
N ASP A 464 14.69 -29.47 24.22
CA ASP A 464 14.34 -28.19 23.56
C ASP A 464 14.24 -27.02 24.55
N VAL A 465 14.24 -27.30 25.86
CA VAL A 465 14.19 -26.30 26.95
C VAL A 465 15.55 -26.21 27.64
N SER A 466 16.15 -25.02 27.63
CA SER A 466 17.40 -24.70 28.33
C SER A 466 17.14 -23.81 29.54
N THR A 467 17.47 -24.30 30.73
CA THR A 467 17.41 -23.48 31.96
C THR A 467 18.75 -22.78 32.22
N ASN A 468 18.76 -21.45 32.20
CA ASN A 468 19.87 -20.63 32.69
C ASN A 468 19.92 -20.71 34.23
N THR A 469 21.07 -21.11 34.77
CA THR A 469 21.29 -21.28 36.22
C THR A 469 22.19 -20.20 36.82
N GLY A 470 22.28 -19.04 36.16
CA GLY A 470 23.04 -17.90 36.66
C GLY A 470 22.47 -17.34 37.96
N THR A 471 23.29 -16.58 38.67
CA THR A 471 22.87 -15.88 39.90
C THR A 471 22.10 -14.58 39.63
N SER A 472 21.99 -14.17 38.36
CA SER A 472 21.21 -12.98 37.98
C SER A 472 19.71 -13.21 38.21
N THR A 473 19.06 -12.14 38.58
CA THR A 473 17.67 -12.05 39.01
C THR A 473 16.82 -11.24 38.03
N ASP A 474 17.32 -11.02 36.82
CA ASP A 474 16.80 -9.94 35.99
C ASP A 474 16.15 -10.54 34.75
N HIS A 475 14.87 -10.23 34.55
CA HIS A 475 14.08 -10.63 33.38
C HIS A 475 14.56 -9.82 32.16
N SER A 476 15.75 -10.17 31.68
CA SER A 476 16.56 -9.39 30.75
C SER A 476 17.28 -10.33 29.80
N ILE A 477 17.15 -10.04 28.51
CA ILE A 477 17.71 -10.84 27.42
C ILE A 477 19.23 -11.04 27.54
N PHE A 478 19.94 -10.04 28.08
CA PHE A 478 21.40 -10.10 28.27
C PHE A 478 21.87 -11.16 29.27
N THR A 479 20.98 -11.67 30.13
CA THR A 479 21.31 -12.79 31.02
C THR A 479 21.52 -14.11 30.26
N PHE A 480 20.93 -14.24 29.06
CA PHE A 480 21.01 -15.41 28.19
C PHE A 480 22.13 -15.31 27.14
N LEU A 481 23.03 -14.32 27.21
CA LEU A 481 24.13 -14.16 26.23
C LEU A 481 25.00 -15.42 26.08
N ASN A 482 25.16 -16.21 27.14
CA ASN A 482 25.93 -17.46 27.09
C ASN A 482 25.11 -18.58 26.41
N GLU A 483 23.80 -18.62 26.65
CA GLU A 483 22.86 -19.57 26.05
C GLU A 483 22.69 -19.41 24.55
N VAL A 484 23.00 -18.23 23.99
CA VAL A 484 23.02 -18.00 22.52
C VAL A 484 23.82 -19.08 21.80
N SER A 485 24.96 -19.51 22.36
CA SER A 485 25.82 -20.58 21.80
C SER A 485 25.12 -21.95 21.61
N LYS A 486 23.94 -22.15 22.21
CA LYS A 486 23.13 -23.37 22.08
C LYS A 486 22.13 -23.29 20.91
N LEU A 487 21.89 -22.12 20.35
CA LEU A 487 20.96 -21.94 19.23
C LEU A 487 21.42 -22.75 18.02
N SER A 488 20.47 -23.49 17.44
CA SER A 488 20.67 -24.33 16.26
C SER A 488 19.36 -24.46 15.49
N GLU A 489 19.44 -24.38 14.16
CA GLU A 489 18.30 -24.64 13.28
C GLU A 489 17.91 -26.13 13.30
N GLY A 490 16.64 -26.41 13.03
CA GLY A 490 16.19 -27.79 12.81
C GLY A 490 16.79 -28.41 11.55
N THR A 491 16.96 -29.73 11.55
CA THR A 491 17.21 -30.48 10.31
C THR A 491 15.88 -30.93 9.74
N TYR A 492 15.70 -30.80 8.43
CA TYR A 492 14.44 -31.13 7.75
C TYR A 492 14.68 -31.94 6.48
N LYS A 493 13.79 -32.90 6.21
CA LYS A 493 13.78 -33.70 4.99
C LYS A 493 12.44 -33.54 4.28
N TRP A 494 12.48 -33.35 2.96
CA TRP A 494 11.27 -33.35 2.15
C TRP A 494 10.78 -34.79 1.97
N ASP A 495 9.53 -35.07 2.34
CA ASP A 495 8.91 -36.41 2.23
C ASP A 495 8.21 -36.64 0.88
N GLY A 496 8.13 -35.61 0.04
CA GLY A 496 7.35 -35.57 -1.20
C GLY A 496 6.21 -34.56 -1.17
N ASN A 497 5.74 -34.16 0.02
CA ASN A 497 4.59 -33.28 0.21
C ASN A 497 4.81 -32.18 1.27
N LYS A 498 5.66 -32.40 2.29
CA LYS A 498 6.10 -31.35 3.22
C LYS A 498 7.54 -31.56 3.71
N TRP A 499 8.11 -30.51 4.30
CA TRP A 499 9.32 -30.64 5.11
C TRP A 499 8.98 -31.27 6.46
N VAL A 500 9.61 -32.40 6.76
CA VAL A 500 9.47 -33.11 8.02
C VAL A 500 10.73 -32.87 8.85
N LYS A 501 10.56 -32.29 10.05
CA LYS A 501 11.62 -32.15 11.05
C LYS A 501 12.17 -33.55 11.39
N GLN A 502 13.48 -33.71 11.32
CA GLN A 502 14.19 -34.97 11.58
C GLN A 502 14.54 -35.12 13.07
#